data_AF-A0A1H3FMS7-F1
#
_entry.id   AF-A0A1H3FMS7-F1
#
_cell.length_a   1.000
_cell.length_b   1.000
_cell.length_c   1.000
_cell.angle_alpha   90.00
_cell.angle_beta   90.00
_cell.angle_gamma   90.00
#
_symmetry.space_group_name_H-M   'P 1'
#
loop_
_entity.id
_entity.type
_entity.pdbx_description
1 polymer ?
#
loop_
_entity_poly.entity_id
_entity_poly.type
_entity_poly.pdbx_seq_one_letter_code
_entity_poly.pdbx_strand_id
1 'polypeptide(L)'
;MTTKQTYAAVRDDFDLAKIDTTFEGSFSDGVNACIECCDRHVSSGRAALNWIGSDGELRSVSYEYLKEQSACFANMLKAQGVGPGDRVACLLPRVSELLVTMLGSGLVLAS
;
A
#
# COMPACT_ATOMS: atom_id res chain seq x y z
N MET A 1 21.02 19.61 2.53
CA MET A 1 20.24 20.23 1.43
C MET A 1 20.26 19.27 0.25
N THR A 2 19.13 18.66 -0.10
CA THR A 2 19.04 17.74 -1.25
C THR A 2 19.01 18.58 -2.53
N THR A 3 20.02 18.41 -3.40
CA THR A 3 20.07 19.08 -4.69
C THR A 3 18.89 18.60 -5.54
N LYS A 4 18.04 19.54 -6.00
CA LYS A 4 16.92 19.21 -6.88
C LYS A 4 17.45 18.91 -8.28
N GLN A 5 17.07 17.77 -8.85
CA GLN A 5 17.37 17.43 -10.23
C GLN A 5 16.54 18.29 -11.19
N THR A 6 17.07 18.56 -12.39
CA THR A 6 16.32 19.25 -13.44
C THR A 6 15.47 18.24 -14.21
N TYR A 7 14.31 18.69 -14.71
CA TYR A 7 13.44 17.84 -15.53
C TYR A 7 14.18 17.26 -16.75
N ALA A 8 14.97 18.09 -17.46
CA ALA A 8 15.71 17.64 -18.64
C ALA A 8 16.69 16.50 -18.30
N ALA A 9 17.42 16.61 -17.19
CA ALA A 9 18.35 15.56 -16.77
C ALA A 9 17.62 14.26 -16.39
N VAL A 10 16.48 14.33 -15.69
CA VAL A 10 15.68 13.14 -15.33
C VAL A 10 15.09 12.47 -16.58
N ARG A 11 14.59 13.26 -17.53
CA ARG A 11 14.07 12.75 -18.80
C ARG A 11 15.15 12.04 -19.60
N ASP A 12 16.33 12.66 -19.70
CA ASP A 12 17.42 12.13 -20.54
C ASP A 12 18.09 10.88 -19.92
N ASP A 13 18.03 10.73 -18.59
CA ASP A 13 18.56 9.56 -17.85
C ASP A 13 17.49 8.47 -17.58
N PHE A 14 16.24 8.68 -18.00
CA PHE A 14 15.14 7.76 -17.73
C PHE A 14 15.41 6.37 -18.30
N ASP A 15 15.25 5.36 -17.46
CA ASP A 15 15.39 3.95 -17.82
C ASP A 15 14.44 3.12 -16.95
N LEU A 16 13.61 2.30 -17.60
CA LEU A 16 12.67 1.42 -16.92
C LEU A 16 13.39 0.36 -16.07
N ALA A 17 14.56 -0.10 -16.50
CA ALA A 17 15.34 -1.06 -15.71
C ALA A 17 15.79 -0.46 -14.38
N LYS A 18 16.11 0.85 -14.34
CA LYS A 18 16.41 1.54 -13.08
C LYS A 18 15.18 1.63 -12.18
N ILE A 19 13.99 1.82 -12.76
CA ILE A 19 12.74 1.92 -11.99
C ILE A 19 12.35 0.57 -11.38
N ASP A 20 12.54 -0.53 -12.11
CA ASP A 20 12.28 -1.88 -11.60
C ASP A 20 13.01 -2.14 -10.27
N THR A 21 14.26 -1.67 -10.16
CA THR A 21 15.06 -1.80 -8.91
C THR A 21 14.56 -0.98 -7.71
N THR A 22 13.51 -0.16 -7.87
CA THR A 22 12.94 0.64 -6.76
C THR A 22 11.78 -0.04 -6.04
N PHE A 23 11.28 -1.14 -6.61
CA PHE A 23 10.27 -2.00 -6.01
C PHE A 23 10.93 -3.10 -5.18
N GLU A 24 10.24 -3.59 -4.16
CA GLU A 24 10.59 -4.86 -3.50
C GLU A 24 10.30 -6.06 -4.42
N GLY A 25 9.25 -5.96 -5.23
CA GLY A 25 8.98 -6.90 -6.33
C GLY A 25 9.73 -6.55 -7.62
N SER A 26 9.31 -7.16 -8.72
CA SER A 26 9.85 -6.86 -10.06
C SER A 26 8.74 -6.90 -11.12
N PHE A 27 8.96 -6.28 -12.26
CA PHE A 27 8.02 -6.34 -13.38
C PHE A 27 7.93 -7.73 -14.03
N SER A 28 8.93 -8.59 -13.85
CA SER A 28 8.93 -9.96 -14.35
C SER A 28 8.24 -10.94 -13.40
N ASP A 29 8.41 -10.78 -12.09
CA ASP A 29 7.94 -11.72 -11.07
C ASP A 29 6.65 -11.25 -10.39
N GLY A 30 6.31 -9.97 -10.57
CA GLY A 30 5.11 -9.33 -10.04
C GLY A 30 5.42 -8.32 -8.95
N VAL A 31 4.53 -7.34 -8.83
CA VAL A 31 4.56 -6.30 -7.80
C VAL A 31 3.28 -6.39 -6.99
N ASN A 32 3.41 -6.41 -5.67
CA ASN A 32 2.26 -6.41 -4.76
C ASN A 32 2.10 -5.02 -4.13
N ALA A 33 0.95 -4.38 -4.36
CA ALA A 33 0.68 -3.04 -3.84
C ALA A 33 0.73 -2.95 -2.29
N CYS A 34 0.32 -3.99 -1.57
CA CYS A 34 0.41 -4.01 -0.11
C CYS A 34 1.87 -4.04 0.36
N ILE A 35 2.73 -4.81 -0.32
CA ILE A 35 4.15 -4.85 0.00
C ILE A 35 4.78 -3.47 -0.19
N GLU A 36 4.56 -2.87 -1.36
CA GLU A 36 5.19 -1.61 -1.74
C GLU A 36 4.69 -0.41 -0.91
N CYS A 37 3.39 -0.37 -0.63
CA CYS A 37 2.78 0.75 0.07
C CYS A 37 2.76 0.56 1.60
N CYS A 38 2.91 -0.65 2.12
CA CYS A 38 2.75 -0.94 3.55
C CYS A 38 3.90 -1.77 4.14
N ASP A 39 4.05 -3.04 3.73
CA ASP A 39 4.93 -3.99 4.44
C ASP A 39 6.38 -3.55 4.47
N ARG A 40 6.91 -2.98 3.38
CA ARG A 40 8.31 -2.52 3.31
C ARG A 40 8.61 -1.32 4.23
N HIS A 41 7.57 -0.68 4.77
CA HIS A 41 7.67 0.46 5.67
C HIS A 41 7.41 0.12 7.14
N VAL A 42 7.09 -1.15 7.43
CA VAL A 42 6.99 -1.67 8.79
C VAL A 42 8.32 -1.49 9.52
N SER A 43 8.26 -1.21 10.82
CA SER A 43 9.41 -0.91 11.69
C SER A 43 10.15 0.40 11.37
N SER A 44 9.63 1.23 10.45
CA SER A 44 10.22 2.56 10.19
C SER A 44 10.02 3.54 11.35
N GLY A 45 9.14 3.23 12.31
CA GLY A 45 8.73 4.14 13.39
C GLY A 45 7.88 5.33 12.90
N ARG A 46 7.48 5.32 11.62
CA ARG A 46 6.71 6.39 11.00
C ARG A 46 5.21 6.07 11.05
N ALA A 47 4.40 7.12 11.20
CA ALA A 47 2.97 7.01 10.94
C ALA A 47 2.74 6.74 9.45
N ALA A 48 1.87 5.76 9.15
CA ALA A 48 1.40 5.48 7.80
C ALA A 48 0.28 6.44 7.39
N LEU A 49 -0.64 6.73 8.31
CA LEU A 49 -1.73 7.67 8.09
C LEU A 49 -1.93 8.53 9.34
N ASN A 50 -1.94 9.84 9.14
CA ASN A 50 -2.52 10.77 10.11
C ASN A 50 -3.93 11.11 9.63
N TRP A 51 -4.92 10.65 10.36
CA TRP A 51 -6.33 10.80 10.05
C TRP A 51 -6.97 11.89 10.92
N ILE A 52 -7.90 12.63 10.32
CA ILE A 52 -8.68 13.68 10.97
C ILE A 52 -10.16 13.35 10.77
N GLY A 53 -10.87 13.15 11.87
CA GLY A 53 -12.30 12.91 11.90
C GLY A 53 -13.12 14.15 11.56
N SER A 54 -14.39 13.93 11.21
CA SER A 54 -15.33 15.02 10.94
C SER A 54 -15.63 15.88 12.17
N ASP A 55 -15.42 15.32 13.36
CA ASP A 55 -15.50 15.96 14.67
C ASP A 55 -14.16 16.56 15.13
N GLY A 56 -13.11 16.43 14.33
CA GLY A 56 -11.75 16.88 14.66
C GLY A 56 -10.91 15.85 15.44
N GLU A 57 -11.40 14.62 15.65
CA GLU A 57 -10.58 13.54 16.24
C GLU A 57 -9.29 13.37 15.42
N LEU A 58 -8.14 13.32 16.10
CA LEU A 58 -6.86 13.02 15.48
C LEU A 58 -6.45 11.60 15.80
N ARG A 59 -6.19 10.81 14.76
CA ARG A 59 -5.66 9.45 14.91
C ARG A 59 -4.41 9.27 14.07
N SER A 60 -3.37 8.73 14.67
CA SER A 60 -2.18 8.29 13.95
C SER A 60 -2.20 6.78 13.83
N VAL A 61 -2.09 6.27 12.61
CA VAL A 61 -2.12 4.85 12.27
C VAL A 61 -0.74 4.45 11.80
N SER A 62 -0.17 3.40 12.39
CA SER A 62 1.16 2.89 12.03
C SER A 62 1.10 1.89 10.87
N TYR A 63 2.25 1.61 10.26
CA TYR A 63 2.38 0.59 9.22
C TYR A 63 2.13 -0.83 9.78
N GLU A 64 2.52 -1.09 11.03
CA GLU A 64 2.25 -2.36 11.72
C GLU A 64 0.76 -2.61 11.85
N TYR A 65 0.01 -1.59 12.28
CA TYR A 65 -1.44 -1.70 12.39
C TYR A 65 -2.09 -1.97 11.03
N LEU A 66 -1.70 -1.23 9.99
CA LEU A 66 -2.25 -1.46 8.64
C LEU A 66 -1.93 -2.86 8.14
N LYS A 67 -0.71 -3.36 8.35
CA LYS A 67 -0.31 -4.71 7.98
C LYS A 67 -1.15 -5.77 8.69
N GLU A 68 -1.30 -5.67 10.01
CA GLU A 68 -2.07 -6.63 10.80
C GLU A 68 -3.55 -6.64 10.39
N GLN A 69 -4.17 -5.46 10.30
CA GLN A 69 -5.60 -5.38 9.96
C GLN A 69 -5.89 -5.78 8.52
N SER A 70 -5.01 -5.43 7.57
CA SER A 70 -5.17 -5.84 6.17
C SER A 70 -5.01 -7.34 5.98
N ALA A 71 -4.08 -7.98 6.71
CA ALA A 71 -3.96 -9.44 6.75
C ALA A 71 -5.22 -10.11 7.31
N CYS A 72 -5.78 -9.58 8.40
CA CYS A 72 -7.06 -10.05 8.95
C CYS A 72 -8.20 -9.95 7.93
N PHE A 73 -8.33 -8.82 7.25
CA PHE A 73 -9.34 -8.62 6.22
C PHE A 73 -9.13 -9.56 5.02
N ALA A 74 -7.89 -9.75 4.57
CA ALA A 74 -7.55 -10.67 3.50
C ALA A 74 -7.95 -12.12 3.85
N ASN A 75 -7.68 -12.55 5.08
CA ASN A 75 -8.08 -13.88 5.55
C ASN A 75 -9.61 -14.05 5.60
N MET A 76 -10.33 -13.00 6.01
CA MET A 76 -11.79 -12.99 5.97
C MET A 76 -12.32 -13.15 4.54
N LEU A 77 -11.77 -12.40 3.58
CA LEU A 77 -12.13 -12.52 2.17
C LEU A 77 -11.84 -13.92 1.61
N LYS A 78 -10.66 -14.48 1.90
CA LYS A 78 -10.30 -15.86 1.53
C LYS A 78 -11.29 -16.88 2.09
N ALA A 79 -11.73 -16.70 3.34
CA ALA A 79 -12.75 -17.56 3.95
C ALA A 79 -14.14 -17.43 3.29
N GLN A 80 -14.42 -16.31 2.61
CA GLN A 80 -15.61 -16.13 1.78
C GLN A 80 -15.43 -16.65 0.33
N GLY A 81 -14.28 -17.25 0.01
CA GLY A 81 -14.00 -17.83 -1.30
C GLY A 81 -13.46 -16.83 -2.33
N VAL A 82 -13.10 -15.62 -1.93
CA VAL A 82 -12.46 -14.64 -2.81
C VAL A 82 -11.04 -15.08 -3.13
N GLY A 83 -10.67 -15.05 -4.41
CA GLY A 83 -9.34 -15.40 -4.90
C GLY A 83 -8.78 -14.44 -5.95
N PRO A 84 -7.60 -14.74 -6.52
CA PRO A 84 -6.99 -13.95 -7.58
C PRO A 84 -7.91 -13.71 -8.77
N GLY A 85 -7.97 -12.45 -9.21
CA GLY A 85 -8.82 -12.00 -10.31
C GLY A 85 -10.24 -11.61 -9.91
N ASP A 86 -10.67 -11.92 -8.68
CA ASP A 86 -11.97 -11.47 -8.18
C ASP A 86 -11.99 -9.96 -7.91
N ARG A 87 -13.19 -9.38 -7.99
CA ARG A 87 -13.40 -7.95 -7.78
C ARG A 87 -14.05 -7.72 -6.43
N VAL A 88 -13.37 -6.97 -5.58
CA VAL A 88 -13.89 -6.53 -4.28
C VAL A 88 -14.28 -5.06 -4.38
N ALA A 89 -15.53 -4.75 -4.07
CA ALA A 89 -16.03 -3.38 -4.01
C ALA A 89 -16.17 -2.94 -2.55
N CYS A 90 -15.69 -1.74 -2.24
CA CYS A 90 -15.76 -1.16 -0.90
C CYS A 90 -16.54 0.16 -0.96
N LEU A 91 -17.57 0.29 -0.12
CA LEU A 91 -18.30 1.56 0.06
C LEU A 91 -18.08 2.04 1.48
N LEU A 92 -17.02 2.83 1.68
CA LEU A 92 -16.62 3.36 2.98
C LEU A 92 -16.35 4.86 2.89
N PRO A 93 -16.56 5.63 3.97
CA PRO A 93 -16.08 7.00 4.08
C PRO A 93 -14.54 7.06 4.11
N ARG A 94 -13.96 8.26 4.14
CA ARG A 94 -12.51 8.46 4.31
C ARG A 94 -12.07 8.19 5.75
N VAL A 95 -12.06 6.92 6.14
CA VAL A 95 -11.59 6.42 7.44
C VAL A 95 -10.39 5.49 7.26
N SER A 96 -9.67 5.17 8.34
CA SER A 96 -8.49 4.29 8.30
C SER A 96 -8.78 2.91 7.70
N GLU A 97 -9.99 2.40 7.93
CA GLU A 97 -10.49 1.11 7.49
C GLU A 97 -10.59 1.05 5.96
N LEU A 98 -10.74 2.20 5.29
CA LEU A 98 -10.67 2.26 3.83
C LEU A 98 -9.30 1.76 3.34
N LEU A 99 -8.20 2.18 3.98
CA LEU A 99 -6.86 1.69 3.61
C LEU A 99 -6.70 0.21 3.92
N VAL A 100 -7.23 -0.25 5.06
CA VAL A 100 -7.23 -1.68 5.42
C VAL A 100 -7.94 -2.51 4.35
N THR A 101 -9.10 -2.06 3.86
CA THR A 101 -9.83 -2.80 2.81
C THR A 101 -9.10 -2.79 1.47
N MET A 102 -8.48 -1.67 1.08
CA MET A 102 -7.69 -1.57 -0.16
C MET A 102 -6.47 -2.49 -0.13
N LEU A 103 -5.68 -2.42 0.94
CA LEU A 103 -4.47 -3.23 1.12
C LEU A 103 -4.82 -4.72 1.26
N GLY A 104 -5.83 -5.04 2.08
CA GLY A 104 -6.27 -6.41 2.32
C GLY A 104 -6.86 -7.08 1.08
N SER A 105 -7.57 -6.34 0.22
CA SER A 105 -8.02 -6.88 -1.07
C SER A 105 -6.83 -7.22 -1.98
N GLY A 106 -5.79 -6.39 -2.01
CA GLY A 106 -4.56 -6.65 -2.77
C GLY A 106 -3.77 -7.88 -2.29
N LEU A 107 -3.79 -8.17 -0.99
CA LEU A 107 -3.18 -9.37 -0.40
C LEU A 107 -3.82 -10.68 -0.89
N VAL A 108 -5.14 -10.69 -1.10
CA VAL A 108 -5.84 -11.89 -1.61
C VAL A 108 -5.54 -12.14 -3.07
N LEU A 109 -5.37 -11.08 -3.86
CA LEU A 109 -5.24 -11.17 -5.31
C LEU A 109 -3.84 -11.58 -5.81
N ALA A 110 -2.86 -11.63 -4.92
CA ALA A 110 -1.47 -11.96 -5.23
C ALA A 110 -1.02 -13.34 -4.67
N SER A 111 -1.92 -14.07 -3.99
CA SER A 111 -1.66 -15.42 -3.46
C SER A 111 -2.20 -16.48 -4.40
#